data_AF-A0A182EPT1-F1
#
_entry.id   AF-A0A182EPT1-F1
#
_cell.length_a   1.000
_cell.length_b   1.000
_cell.length_c   1.000
_cell.angle_alpha   90.00
_cell.angle_beta   90.00
_cell.angle_gamma   90.00
#
_symmetry.space_group_name_H-M   'P 1'
#
loop_
_entity.id
_entity.type
_entity.pdbx_description
1 polymer ?
#
loop_
_entity_poly.entity_id
_entity_poly.type
_entity_poly.pdbx_seq_one_letter_code
_entity_poly.pdbx_strand_id
1 'polypeptide(L)'
;MEYMRNLSNLLSKTNKRIIANYIFWRTINMWNDILGKTFDDILLQLLRVMNGLQKLMPRWQRCVLKSENLLAQATGALFVRKHFSSETRKEITDILENIREAFRDIVEEIDWMDNNTKNAALQKADAVISKIGFHDICMNDTALNEYYKKLNITSEDSYFEILLKIEAWDLEKYFLRLKEPVDKHEFVQSASTVNAFFTFKMNSLTLPAGILTMPFFNRNYPKAANYGAIGTVMGHELTHGFDDDDYITSQT
;
A
#
# COMPACT_ATOMS: atom_id res chain seq x y z
N MET A 1 -19.33 15.18 -8.60
CA MET A 1 -20.54 15.07 -9.46
C MET A 1 -20.35 15.67 -10.86
N GLU A 2 -19.60 16.77 -11.01
CA GLU A 2 -19.33 17.38 -12.33
C GLU A 2 -18.70 16.42 -13.35
N TYR A 3 -17.70 15.63 -12.92
CA TYR A 3 -17.08 14.60 -13.76
C TYR A 3 -18.11 13.67 -14.41
N MET A 4 -19.07 13.12 -13.64
CA MET A 4 -20.06 12.18 -14.17
C MET A 4 -21.02 12.85 -15.18
N ARG A 5 -21.38 14.12 -14.95
CA ARG A 5 -22.21 14.89 -15.89
C ARG A 5 -21.47 15.16 -17.20
N ASN A 6 -20.21 15.60 -17.11
CA ASN A 6 -19.38 15.88 -18.28
C ASN A 6 -19.07 14.60 -19.06
N LEU A 7 -18.83 13.49 -18.35
CA LEU A 7 -18.63 12.17 -18.95
C LEU A 7 -19.88 11.72 -19.71
N SER A 8 -21.06 11.82 -19.11
CA SER A 8 -22.32 11.48 -19.77
C SER A 8 -22.55 12.32 -21.03
N ASN A 9 -22.32 13.63 -20.96
CA ASN A 9 -22.41 14.54 -22.11
C ASN A 9 -21.40 14.16 -23.22
N LEU A 10 -20.15 13.90 -22.85
CA LEU A 10 -19.10 13.48 -23.79
C LEU A 10 -19.44 12.17 -24.49
N LEU A 11 -19.86 11.15 -23.72
CA LEU A 11 -20.24 9.85 -24.27
C LEU A 11 -21.45 9.95 -25.20
N SER A 12 -22.43 10.80 -24.88
CA SER A 12 -23.62 11.00 -25.73
C SER A 12 -23.30 11.61 -27.10
N LYS A 13 -22.24 12.43 -27.17
CA LYS A 13 -21.81 13.15 -28.39
C LYS A 13 -20.74 12.41 -29.18
N THR A 14 -20.09 11.41 -28.58
CA THR A 14 -18.97 10.70 -29.19
C THR A 14 -19.47 9.52 -30.02
N ASN A 15 -18.91 9.35 -31.23
CA ASN A 15 -19.24 8.21 -32.07
C ASN A 15 -18.95 6.88 -31.35
N LYS A 16 -19.90 5.94 -31.37
CA LYS A 16 -19.80 4.63 -30.71
C LYS A 16 -18.51 3.86 -31.07
N ARG A 17 -18.02 3.98 -32.31
CA ARG A 17 -16.75 3.38 -32.74
C ARG A 17 -15.54 3.94 -32.00
N ILE A 18 -15.52 5.24 -31.74
CA ILE A 18 -14.43 5.89 -30.99
C ILE A 18 -14.46 5.41 -29.53
N ILE A 19 -15.65 5.34 -28.92
CA ILE A 19 -15.82 4.82 -27.56
C ILE A 19 -15.33 3.38 -27.48
N ALA A 20 -15.73 2.52 -28.41
CA ALA A 20 -15.28 1.13 -28.48
C ALA A 20 -13.75 1.03 -28.62
N ASN A 21 -13.16 1.77 -29.57
CA ASN A 21 -11.70 1.80 -29.75
C ASN A 21 -10.96 2.25 -28.49
N TYR A 22 -11.49 3.24 -27.77
CA TYR A 22 -10.92 3.69 -26.51
C TYR A 22 -10.97 2.59 -25.44
N ILE A 23 -12.10 1.90 -25.29
CA ILE A 23 -12.24 0.77 -24.35
C ILE A 23 -11.23 -0.33 -24.70
N PHE A 24 -11.15 -0.75 -25.96
CA PHE A 24 -10.18 -1.76 -26.41
C PHE A 24 -8.74 -1.33 -26.14
N TRP A 25 -8.39 -0.08 -26.45
CA TRP A 25 -7.07 0.47 -26.18
C TRP A 25 -6.72 0.42 -24.68
N ARG A 26 -7.65 0.84 -23.81
CA ARG A 26 -7.47 0.80 -22.35
C ARG A 26 -7.29 -0.63 -21.85
N THR A 27 -8.08 -1.57 -22.36
CA THR A 27 -7.95 -3.00 -22.02
C THR A 27 -6.60 -3.56 -22.45
N ILE A 28 -6.20 -3.38 -23.71
CA ILE A 28 -4.90 -3.87 -24.21
C ILE A 28 -3.75 -3.27 -23.38
N ASN A 29 -3.82 -1.98 -23.06
CA ASN A 29 -2.79 -1.33 -22.26
C ASN A 29 -2.71 -1.87 -20.83
N MET A 30 -3.84 -2.28 -20.24
CA MET A 30 -3.88 -2.89 -18.90
C MET A 30 -3.17 -4.26 -18.85
N TRP A 31 -3.20 -4.99 -19.96
CA TRP A 31 -2.60 -6.33 -20.09
C TRP A 31 -1.25 -6.30 -20.83
N ASN A 32 -0.63 -5.13 -21.01
CA ASN A 32 0.55 -4.99 -21.86
C ASN A 32 1.75 -5.84 -21.40
N ASP A 33 1.83 -6.15 -20.11
CA ASP A 33 2.94 -6.86 -19.46
C ASP A 33 2.95 -8.36 -19.75
N ILE A 34 1.90 -8.89 -20.39
CA ILE A 34 1.75 -10.32 -20.69
C ILE A 34 1.70 -10.65 -22.19
N LEU A 35 1.75 -9.64 -23.07
CA LEU A 35 1.61 -9.81 -24.52
C LEU A 35 2.91 -10.19 -25.24
N GLY A 36 4.02 -10.29 -24.49
CA GLY A 36 5.32 -10.74 -25.00
C GLY A 36 6.21 -9.62 -25.54
N LYS A 37 7.32 -10.03 -26.16
CA LYS A 37 8.45 -9.13 -26.48
C LYS A 37 8.08 -7.97 -27.39
N THR A 38 7.25 -8.20 -28.41
CA THR A 38 6.84 -7.16 -29.36
C THR A 38 6.16 -5.99 -28.65
N PHE A 39 5.30 -6.27 -27.67
CA PHE A 39 4.64 -5.23 -26.88
C PHE A 39 5.58 -4.57 -25.87
N ASP A 40 6.46 -5.35 -25.23
CA ASP A 40 7.53 -4.81 -24.37
C ASP A 40 8.38 -3.77 -25.15
N ASP A 41 8.75 -4.06 -26.40
CA ASP A 41 9.55 -3.17 -27.24
C ASP A 41 8.80 -1.87 -27.61
N ILE A 42 7.50 -1.96 -27.90
CA ILE A 42 6.63 -0.79 -28.17
C ILE A 42 6.46 0.06 -26.91
N LEU A 43 6.19 -0.58 -25.76
CA LEU A 43 6.05 0.10 -24.48
C LEU A 43 7.36 0.82 -24.12
N LEU A 44 8.52 0.21 -24.36
CA LEU A 44 9.82 0.84 -24.11
C LEU A 44 10.03 2.07 -24.99
N GLN A 45 9.60 2.07 -26.25
CA GLN A 45 9.66 3.27 -27.09
C GLN A 45 8.84 4.42 -26.51
N LEU A 46 7.62 4.13 -26.02
CA LEU A 46 6.78 5.12 -25.36
C LEU A 46 7.44 5.65 -24.08
N LEU A 47 7.92 4.76 -23.21
CA LEU A 47 8.55 5.14 -21.94
C LEU A 47 9.84 5.93 -22.15
N ARG A 48 10.63 5.64 -23.19
CA ARG A 48 11.79 6.47 -23.57
C ARG A 48 11.41 7.93 -23.79
N VAL A 49 10.30 8.17 -24.48
CA VAL A 49 9.82 9.53 -24.74
C VAL A 49 9.21 10.16 -23.48
N MET A 50 8.42 9.39 -22.72
CA MET A 50 7.69 9.91 -21.57
C MET A 50 8.58 10.22 -20.36
N ASN A 51 9.58 9.38 -20.07
CA ASN A 51 10.39 9.50 -18.86
C ASN A 51 11.85 9.08 -19.03
N GLY A 52 12.33 8.93 -20.27
CA GLY A 52 13.74 8.63 -20.55
C GLY A 52 14.19 7.20 -20.25
N LEU A 53 13.27 6.28 -19.97
CA LEU A 53 13.61 4.90 -19.59
C LEU A 53 14.37 4.17 -20.71
N GLN A 54 15.62 3.77 -20.44
CA GLN A 54 16.46 3.14 -21.47
C GLN A 54 16.19 1.65 -21.68
N LYS A 55 15.84 0.94 -20.60
CA LYS A 55 15.58 -0.51 -20.56
C LYS A 55 14.46 -0.85 -19.59
N LEU A 56 13.69 -1.87 -19.91
CA LEU A 56 12.71 -2.45 -18.97
C LEU A 56 13.43 -3.24 -17.87
N MET A 57 12.76 -3.40 -16.72
CA MET A 57 13.22 -4.29 -15.68
C MET A 57 13.32 -5.74 -16.20
N PRO A 58 14.34 -6.51 -15.76
CA PRO A 58 14.44 -7.93 -16.06
C PRO A 58 13.14 -8.66 -15.73
N ARG A 59 12.78 -9.66 -16.55
CA ARG A 59 11.51 -10.39 -16.42
C ARG A 59 11.29 -10.95 -15.02
N TRP A 60 12.31 -11.53 -14.41
CA TRP A 60 12.19 -12.10 -13.06
C TRP A 60 11.79 -11.04 -12.02
N GLN A 61 12.29 -9.80 -12.11
CA GLN A 61 11.91 -8.71 -11.20
C GLN A 61 10.45 -8.32 -11.40
N ARG A 62 10.02 -8.22 -12.67
CA ARG A 62 8.60 -7.98 -12.99
C ARG A 62 7.70 -9.07 -12.42
N CYS A 63 8.09 -10.33 -12.55
CA CYS A 63 7.35 -11.46 -12.00
C CYS A 63 7.27 -11.40 -10.47
N VAL A 64 8.39 -11.10 -9.78
CA VAL A 64 8.40 -10.94 -8.32
C VAL A 64 7.46 -9.82 -7.87
N LEU A 65 7.55 -8.63 -8.49
CA LEU A 65 6.68 -7.50 -8.18
C LEU A 65 5.20 -7.80 -8.47
N LYS A 66 4.92 -8.53 -9.56
CA LYS A 66 3.56 -8.96 -9.89
C LYS A 66 3.00 -9.92 -8.84
N SER A 67 3.78 -10.92 -8.44
CA SER A 67 3.39 -11.86 -7.37
C SER A 67 3.21 -11.16 -6.03
N GLU A 68 4.06 -10.17 -5.71
CA GLU A 68 3.94 -9.36 -4.50
C GLU A 68 2.63 -8.57 -4.48
N ASN A 69 2.25 -7.94 -5.59
CA ASN A 69 1.02 -7.16 -5.68
C ASN A 69 -0.24 -8.05 -5.67
N LEU A 70 -0.20 -9.16 -6.39
CA LEU A 70 -1.37 -10.05 -6.55
C LEU A 70 -1.59 -10.98 -5.36
N LEU A 71 -0.51 -11.39 -4.69
CA LEU A 71 -0.51 -12.38 -3.62
C LEU A 71 0.28 -11.86 -2.42
N ALA A 72 -0.07 -10.64 -1.97
CA ALA A 72 0.65 -9.90 -0.94
C ALA A 72 0.85 -10.66 0.38
N GLN A 73 -0.15 -11.40 0.84
CA GLN A 73 -0.04 -12.14 2.11
C GLN A 73 0.83 -13.39 1.97
N ALA A 74 0.73 -14.12 0.86
CA ALA A 74 1.58 -15.29 0.59
C ALA A 74 3.05 -14.90 0.41
N THR A 75 3.32 -13.89 -0.41
CA THR A 75 4.70 -13.39 -0.64
C THR A 75 5.25 -12.70 0.61
N GLY A 76 4.42 -11.94 1.31
CA GLY A 76 4.74 -11.33 2.60
C GLY A 76 5.13 -12.38 3.65
N ALA A 77 4.39 -13.50 3.75
CA ALA A 77 4.72 -14.62 4.63
C ALA A 77 6.13 -15.18 4.37
N LEU A 78 6.50 -15.39 3.10
CA LEU A 78 7.84 -15.85 2.74
C LEU A 78 8.93 -14.85 3.17
N PHE A 79 8.68 -13.56 2.99
CA PHE A 79 9.63 -12.51 3.36
C PHE A 79 9.81 -12.41 4.88
N VAL A 80 8.71 -12.30 5.63
CA VAL A 80 8.76 -12.00 7.08
C VAL A 80 9.32 -13.15 7.89
N ARG A 81 9.01 -14.40 7.51
CA ARG A 81 9.54 -15.60 8.19
C ARG A 81 11.06 -15.69 8.10
N LYS A 82 11.66 -15.07 7.07
CA LYS A 82 13.10 -15.08 6.85
C LYS A 82 13.81 -13.83 7.38
N HIS A 83 13.16 -12.68 7.31
CA HIS A 83 13.82 -11.38 7.48
C HIS A 83 13.32 -10.55 8.67
N PHE A 84 12.21 -10.92 9.30
CA PHE A 84 11.61 -10.13 10.37
C PHE A 84 11.53 -10.91 11.67
N SER A 85 11.95 -10.30 12.78
CA SER A 85 11.98 -10.94 14.10
C SER A 85 11.11 -10.19 15.12
N SER A 86 10.76 -10.87 16.21
CA SER A 86 9.96 -10.28 17.29
C SER A 86 10.68 -9.12 17.99
N GLU A 87 12.02 -9.20 18.06
CA GLU A 87 12.88 -8.17 18.63
C GLU A 87 12.89 -6.92 17.77
N THR A 88 12.93 -7.07 16.43
CA THR A 88 12.76 -5.93 15.52
C THR A 88 11.42 -5.25 15.75
N ARG A 89 10.32 -6.00 15.89
CA ARG A 89 9.00 -5.42 16.21
C ARG A 89 9.06 -4.60 17.49
N LYS A 90 9.66 -5.14 18.55
CA LYS A 90 9.78 -4.46 19.85
C LYS A 90 10.57 -3.16 19.75
N GLU A 91 11.77 -3.18 19.17
CA GLU A 91 12.61 -1.98 19.05
C GLU A 91 11.94 -0.89 18.19
N ILE A 92 11.23 -1.28 17.13
CA ILE A 92 10.47 -0.36 16.29
C ILE A 92 9.27 0.23 17.04
N THR A 93 8.57 -0.56 17.85
CA THR A 93 7.51 -0.05 18.74
C THR A 93 8.08 0.98 19.72
N ASP A 94 9.22 0.68 20.37
CA ASP A 94 9.83 1.60 21.33
C ASP A 94 10.21 2.95 20.69
N ILE A 95 10.77 2.93 19.46
CA ILE A 95 11.07 4.16 18.71
C ILE A 95 9.78 4.92 18.40
N LEU A 96 8.73 4.23 17.92
CA LEU A 96 7.46 4.87 17.56
C LEU A 96 6.80 5.56 18.77
N GLU A 97 6.83 4.95 19.95
CA GLU A 97 6.31 5.59 21.17
C GLU A 97 7.10 6.86 21.52
N ASN A 98 8.44 6.85 21.39
CA ASN A 98 9.23 8.07 21.62
C ASN A 98 8.90 9.18 20.61
N ILE A 99 8.58 8.82 19.35
CA ILE A 99 8.13 9.79 18.34
C ILE A 99 6.75 10.35 18.68
N ARG A 100 5.84 9.55 19.24
CA ARG A 100 4.52 10.00 19.71
C ARG A 100 4.63 10.98 20.86
N GLU A 101 5.47 10.69 21.84
CA GLU A 101 5.71 11.61 22.97
C GLU A 101 6.32 12.93 22.46
N ALA A 102 7.30 12.87 21.56
CA ALA A 102 7.86 14.09 20.98
C ALA A 102 6.80 14.91 20.20
N PHE A 103 5.89 14.25 19.48
CA PHE A 103 4.77 14.93 18.81
C PHE A 103 3.82 15.59 19.83
N ARG A 104 3.51 14.89 20.93
CA ARG A 104 2.68 15.41 22.02
C ARG A 104 3.29 16.67 22.63
N ASP A 105 4.58 16.64 22.95
CA ASP A 105 5.31 17.80 23.49
C ASP A 105 5.23 19.00 22.52
N ILE A 106 5.44 18.77 21.22
CA ILE A 106 5.32 19.81 20.20
C ILE A 106 3.91 20.42 20.17
N VAL A 107 2.86 19.60 20.21
CA VAL A 107 1.47 20.09 20.21
C VAL A 107 1.14 20.91 21.46
N GLU A 108 1.71 20.55 22.61
CA GLU A 108 1.53 21.33 23.85
C GLU A 108 2.23 22.69 23.78
N GLU A 109 3.39 22.78 23.13
CA GLU A 109 4.22 24.00 23.07
C GLU A 109 3.83 25.01 21.98
N ILE A 110 3.18 24.60 20.89
CA ILE A 110 2.87 25.51 19.76
C ILE A 110 1.88 26.63 20.12
N ASP A 111 2.19 27.87 19.74
CA ASP A 111 1.38 29.04 20.12
C ASP A 111 0.21 29.36 19.16
N TRP A 112 0.18 28.77 17.97
CA TRP A 112 -0.81 29.08 16.94
C TRP A 112 -2.13 28.33 17.08
N MET A 113 -2.17 27.29 17.93
CA MET A 113 -3.39 26.50 18.23
C MET A 113 -3.96 26.88 19.59
N ASP A 114 -5.28 27.08 19.65
CA ASP A 114 -5.97 27.20 20.94
C ASP A 114 -6.00 25.85 21.70
N ASN A 115 -6.29 25.92 23.01
CA ASN A 115 -6.31 24.74 23.88
C ASN A 115 -7.33 23.67 23.46
N ASN A 116 -8.47 24.07 22.87
CA ASN A 116 -9.48 23.11 22.43
C ASN A 116 -8.97 22.30 21.24
N THR A 117 -8.32 22.99 20.30
CA THR A 117 -7.72 22.38 19.10
C THR A 117 -6.52 21.51 19.48
N LYS A 118 -5.68 21.94 20.43
CA LYS A 118 -4.59 21.11 20.98
C LYS A 118 -5.13 19.81 21.58
N ASN A 119 -6.14 19.90 22.44
CA ASN A 119 -6.74 18.71 23.06
C ASN A 119 -7.32 17.73 22.03
N ALA A 120 -8.00 18.25 21.00
CA ALA A 120 -8.52 17.41 19.91
C ALA A 120 -7.39 16.74 19.11
N ALA A 121 -6.30 17.46 18.84
CA ALA A 121 -5.14 16.91 18.15
C ALA A 121 -4.45 15.80 18.95
N LEU A 122 -4.29 16.00 20.27
CA LEU A 122 -3.72 14.98 21.16
C LEU A 122 -4.61 13.74 21.25
N GLN A 123 -5.93 13.91 21.41
CA GLN A 123 -6.87 12.78 21.39
C GLN A 123 -6.80 11.98 20.09
N LYS A 124 -6.60 12.67 18.96
CA LYS A 124 -6.43 12.01 17.68
C LYS A 124 -5.10 11.25 17.58
N ALA A 125 -4.01 11.87 18.03
CA ALA A 125 -2.67 11.25 18.06
C ALA A 125 -2.66 9.98 18.92
N ASP A 126 -3.29 10.03 20.10
CA ASP A 126 -3.44 8.91 21.02
C ASP A 126 -4.27 7.76 20.40
N ALA A 127 -5.23 8.09 19.55
CA ALA A 127 -6.08 7.14 18.87
C ALA A 127 -5.45 6.51 17.61
N VAL A 128 -4.20 6.86 17.25
CA VAL A 128 -3.55 6.31 16.06
C VAL A 128 -3.28 4.81 16.25
N ILE A 129 -3.76 3.98 15.33
CA ILE A 129 -3.48 2.53 15.33
C ILE A 129 -2.14 2.27 14.64
N SER A 130 -1.21 1.61 15.31
CA SER A 130 0.09 1.21 14.74
C SER A 130 0.06 -0.20 14.18
N LYS A 131 0.40 -0.34 12.89
CA LYS A 131 0.54 -1.63 12.19
C LYS A 131 2.00 -1.85 11.84
N ILE A 132 2.69 -2.75 12.55
CA ILE A 132 4.15 -2.92 12.44
C ILE A 132 4.51 -4.30 11.88
N GLY A 133 5.25 -4.30 10.78
CA GLY A 133 5.77 -5.47 10.09
C GLY A 133 4.77 -6.08 9.11
N PHE A 134 3.80 -6.82 9.64
CA PHE A 134 2.93 -7.68 8.82
C PHE A 134 1.66 -8.10 9.55
N HIS A 135 0.68 -8.57 8.78
CA HIS A 135 -0.56 -9.16 9.28
C HIS A 135 -0.32 -10.58 9.83
N ASP A 136 -0.88 -10.93 10.98
CA ASP A 136 -0.53 -12.15 11.73
C ASP A 136 -0.74 -13.46 10.95
N ILE A 137 -1.62 -13.47 9.94
CA ILE A 137 -1.80 -14.60 9.01
C ILE A 137 -0.49 -15.00 8.31
N CYS A 138 0.45 -14.07 8.11
CA CYS A 138 1.75 -14.36 7.51
C CYS A 138 2.57 -15.37 8.34
N MET A 139 2.31 -15.50 9.64
CA MET A 139 2.98 -16.46 10.53
C MET A 139 2.14 -17.70 10.84
N ASN A 140 0.95 -17.84 10.25
CA ASN A 140 0.03 -18.95 10.50
C ASN A 140 -0.41 -19.61 9.19
N ASP A 141 0.12 -20.79 8.90
CA ASP A 141 -0.20 -21.53 7.65
C ASP A 141 -1.68 -21.86 7.51
N THR A 142 -2.37 -22.21 8.59
CA THR A 142 -3.81 -22.49 8.56
C THR A 142 -4.60 -21.25 8.17
N ALA A 143 -4.30 -20.10 8.78
CA ALA A 143 -4.98 -18.85 8.49
C ALA A 143 -4.67 -18.35 7.07
N LEU A 144 -3.42 -18.51 6.61
CA LEU A 144 -3.01 -18.14 5.26
C LEU A 144 -3.70 -19.01 4.20
N ASN A 145 -3.80 -20.32 4.42
CA ASN A 145 -4.51 -21.23 3.52
C ASN A 145 -6.01 -20.93 3.48
N GLU A 146 -6.64 -20.64 4.63
CA GLU A 146 -8.05 -20.24 4.66
C GLU A 146 -8.28 -18.91 3.93
N TYR A 147 -7.36 -17.95 4.03
CA TYR A 147 -7.44 -16.68 3.29
C TYR A 147 -7.46 -16.90 1.76
N TYR A 148 -6.68 -17.86 1.25
CA TYR A 148 -6.60 -18.18 -0.18
C TYR A 148 -7.52 -19.33 -0.64
N LYS A 149 -8.36 -19.88 0.24
CA LYS A 149 -9.14 -21.11 -0.02
C LYS A 149 -10.04 -21.08 -1.27
N LYS A 150 -10.54 -19.91 -1.63
CA LYS A 150 -11.39 -19.72 -2.82
C LYS A 150 -10.60 -19.49 -4.12
N LEU A 151 -9.29 -19.29 -4.04
CA LEU A 151 -8.43 -19.08 -5.20
C LEU A 151 -7.90 -20.43 -5.71
N ASN A 152 -8.38 -20.87 -6.87
CA ASN A 152 -8.00 -22.17 -7.46
C ASN A 152 -7.09 -22.00 -8.68
N ILE A 153 -5.77 -22.11 -8.45
CA ILE A 153 -4.73 -22.08 -9.49
C ILE A 153 -4.09 -23.47 -9.59
N THR A 154 -3.92 -24.00 -10.79
CA THR A 154 -3.32 -25.32 -11.03
C THR A 154 -2.11 -25.23 -11.97
N SER A 155 -1.31 -26.30 -12.04
CA SER A 155 -0.11 -26.36 -12.91
C SER A 155 -0.44 -26.33 -14.40
N GLU A 156 -1.69 -26.60 -14.77
CA GLU A 156 -2.18 -26.63 -16.15
C GLU A 156 -2.62 -25.25 -16.63
N ASP A 157 -2.82 -24.29 -15.72
CA ASP A 157 -3.21 -22.92 -16.06
C ASP A 157 -2.08 -22.20 -16.80
N SER A 158 -2.42 -21.58 -17.93
CA SER A 158 -1.56 -20.58 -18.55
C SER A 158 -1.42 -19.36 -17.66
N TYR A 159 -0.35 -18.59 -17.84
CA TYR A 159 -0.14 -17.37 -17.07
C TYR A 159 -1.31 -16.36 -17.17
N PHE A 160 -1.97 -16.30 -18.34
CA PHE A 160 -3.16 -15.46 -18.51
C PHE A 160 -4.34 -15.96 -17.68
N GLU A 161 -4.59 -17.27 -17.66
CA GLU A 161 -5.66 -17.88 -16.85
C GLU A 161 -5.41 -17.67 -15.35
N ILE A 162 -4.15 -17.79 -14.90
CA ILE A 162 -3.76 -17.48 -13.52
C ILE A 162 -4.17 -16.05 -13.15
N LEU A 163 -3.83 -15.06 -14.00
CA LEU A 163 -4.15 -13.66 -13.74
C LEU A 163 -5.66 -13.40 -13.73
N LEU A 164 -6.42 -13.99 -14.66
CA LEU A 164 -7.88 -13.87 -14.68
C LEU A 164 -8.53 -14.46 -13.43
N LYS A 165 -8.05 -15.61 -12.96
CA LYS A 165 -8.54 -16.26 -11.74
C LYS A 165 -8.26 -15.43 -10.49
N ILE A 166 -7.07 -14.84 -10.40
CA ILE A 166 -6.72 -13.93 -9.28
C ILE A 166 -7.60 -12.68 -9.32
N GLU A 167 -7.76 -12.05 -10.47
CA GLU A 167 -8.58 -10.83 -10.62
C GLU A 167 -10.05 -11.10 -10.24
N ALA A 168 -10.62 -12.21 -10.70
CA ALA A 168 -11.98 -12.61 -10.36
C ALA A 168 -12.14 -12.86 -8.85
N TRP A 169 -11.18 -13.53 -8.23
CA TRP A 169 -11.16 -13.79 -6.79
C TRP A 169 -11.03 -12.50 -5.97
N ASP A 170 -10.13 -11.59 -6.35
CA ASP A 170 -9.93 -10.32 -5.65
C ASP A 170 -11.16 -9.40 -5.78
N LEU A 171 -11.79 -9.37 -6.96
CA LEU A 171 -13.03 -8.63 -7.20
C LEU A 171 -14.19 -9.17 -6.35
N GLU A 172 -14.38 -10.49 -6.29
CA GLU A 172 -15.39 -11.12 -5.42
C GLU A 172 -15.14 -10.72 -3.96
N LYS A 173 -13.90 -10.86 -3.49
CA LYS A 173 -13.51 -10.48 -2.12
C LYS A 173 -13.82 -9.01 -1.86
N TYR A 174 -13.44 -8.11 -2.77
CA TYR A 174 -13.69 -6.67 -2.65
C TYR A 174 -15.17 -6.34 -2.52
N PHE A 175 -16.04 -6.95 -3.34
CA PHE A 175 -17.49 -6.73 -3.22
C PHE A 175 -18.09 -7.30 -1.93
N LEU A 176 -17.59 -8.45 -1.44
CA LEU A 176 -18.06 -9.03 -0.19
C LEU A 176 -17.76 -8.13 1.02
N ARG A 177 -16.70 -7.31 0.98
CA ARG A 177 -16.39 -6.33 2.02
C ARG A 177 -17.51 -5.31 2.27
N LEU A 178 -18.40 -5.07 1.30
CA LEU A 178 -19.55 -4.18 1.49
C LEU A 178 -20.52 -4.66 2.59
N LYS A 179 -20.46 -5.94 2.95
CA LYS A 179 -21.33 -6.56 3.96
C LYS A 179 -20.67 -6.70 5.33
N GLU A 180 -19.37 -6.42 5.41
CA GLU A 180 -18.57 -6.65 6.60
C GLU A 180 -18.15 -5.31 7.23
N PRO A 181 -17.94 -5.26 8.55
CA PRO A 181 -17.36 -4.09 9.18
C PRO A 181 -15.92 -3.86 8.67
N VAL A 182 -15.47 -2.61 8.71
CA VAL A 182 -14.10 -2.26 8.37
C VAL A 182 -13.14 -2.87 9.40
N ASP A 183 -12.24 -3.73 8.95
CA ASP A 183 -11.11 -4.18 9.75
C ASP A 183 -10.04 -3.10 9.83
N LYS A 184 -9.93 -2.46 11.00
CA LYS A 184 -8.93 -1.42 11.25
C LYS A 184 -7.51 -1.95 11.38
N HIS A 185 -7.30 -3.26 11.50
CA HIS A 185 -5.99 -3.90 11.63
C HIS A 185 -5.47 -4.50 10.31
N GLU A 186 -6.27 -4.48 9.24
CA GLU A 186 -5.86 -4.94 7.92
C GLU A 186 -4.63 -4.17 7.40
N PHE A 187 -3.67 -4.87 6.80
CA PHE A 187 -2.56 -4.26 6.07
C PHE A 187 -2.98 -4.06 4.61
N VAL A 188 -2.94 -2.81 4.14
CA VAL A 188 -3.31 -2.45 2.75
C VAL A 188 -2.25 -2.90 1.74
N GLN A 189 -1.01 -3.09 2.18
CA GLN A 189 0.14 -3.42 1.34
C GLN A 189 0.86 -4.67 1.81
N SER A 190 1.64 -5.29 0.91
CA SER A 190 2.49 -6.45 1.24
C SER A 190 3.51 -6.11 2.33
N ALA A 191 3.81 -7.08 3.18
CA ALA A 191 4.83 -6.94 4.22
C ALA A 191 6.24 -6.68 3.64
N SER A 192 6.52 -7.08 2.41
CA SER A 192 7.81 -6.84 1.74
C SER A 192 7.95 -5.43 1.15
N THR A 193 6.90 -4.62 1.19
CA THR A 193 6.91 -3.25 0.65
C THR A 193 7.95 -2.39 1.38
N VAL A 194 8.78 -1.69 0.62
CA VAL A 194 9.72 -0.70 1.15
C VAL A 194 9.09 0.68 1.07
N ASN A 195 8.15 0.95 1.98
CA ASN A 195 7.48 2.24 2.15
C ASN A 195 6.83 2.33 3.54
N ALA A 196 6.24 3.46 3.89
CA ALA A 196 5.37 3.64 5.06
C ALA A 196 4.08 4.38 4.64
N PHE A 197 3.03 4.28 5.46
CA PHE A 197 1.73 4.86 5.10
C PHE A 197 0.92 5.32 6.31
N PHE A 198 0.29 6.48 6.21
CA PHE A 198 -0.84 6.89 7.03
C PHE A 198 -2.16 6.70 6.28
N THR A 199 -3.16 6.11 6.95
CA THR A 199 -4.51 5.92 6.39
C THR A 199 -5.52 6.72 7.20
N PHE A 200 -5.89 7.90 6.69
CA PHE A 200 -6.79 8.87 7.34
C PHE A 200 -8.09 8.24 7.86
N LYS A 201 -8.80 7.51 6.98
CA LYS A 201 -10.09 6.88 7.33
C LYS A 201 -10.01 5.85 8.46
N MET A 202 -8.82 5.28 8.67
CA MET A 202 -8.58 4.30 9.74
C MET A 202 -7.85 4.91 10.94
N ASN A 203 -7.40 6.17 10.84
CA ASN A 203 -6.45 6.80 11.76
C ASN A 203 -5.29 5.83 12.08
N SER A 204 -4.66 5.27 11.04
CA SER A 204 -3.67 4.19 11.23
C SER A 204 -2.36 4.46 10.51
N LEU A 205 -1.25 4.24 11.22
CA LEU A 205 0.11 4.28 10.71
C LEU A 205 0.59 2.85 10.43
N THR A 206 1.08 2.60 9.21
CA THR A 206 1.53 1.27 8.76
C THR A 206 3.00 1.29 8.37
N LEU A 207 3.78 0.41 8.99
CA LEU A 207 5.20 0.17 8.72
C LEU A 207 5.38 -1.29 8.29
N PRO A 208 5.32 -1.62 6.99
CA PRO A 208 5.63 -2.95 6.49
C PRO A 208 7.03 -3.42 6.88
N ALA A 209 7.25 -4.73 6.97
CA ALA A 209 8.54 -5.31 7.33
C ALA A 209 9.67 -4.92 6.37
N GLY A 210 9.36 -4.65 5.09
CA GLY A 210 10.32 -4.26 4.06
C GLY A 210 11.07 -2.97 4.39
N ILE A 211 10.39 -1.92 4.87
CA ILE A 211 11.04 -0.67 5.28
C ILE A 211 11.81 -0.80 6.59
N LEU A 212 11.51 -1.81 7.42
CA LEU A 212 12.17 -2.06 8.71
C LEU A 212 13.48 -2.85 8.55
N THR A 213 14.22 -2.54 7.48
CA THR A 213 15.51 -3.13 7.12
C THR A 213 16.50 -2.03 6.74
N MET A 214 17.74 -2.39 6.43
CA MET A 214 18.73 -1.40 5.96
C MET A 214 18.28 -0.75 4.64
N PRO A 215 18.53 0.55 4.45
CA PRO A 215 19.31 1.45 5.30
C PRO A 215 18.50 2.13 6.43
N PHE A 216 17.18 1.96 6.47
CA PHE A 216 16.30 2.70 7.38
C PHE A 216 16.41 2.24 8.84
N PHE A 217 16.61 0.94 9.05
CA PHE A 217 16.74 0.37 10.39
C PHE A 217 17.77 -0.75 10.42
N ASN A 218 18.60 -0.74 11.45
CA ASN A 218 19.40 -1.89 11.86
C ASN A 218 19.60 -1.85 13.38
N ARG A 219 19.42 -3.00 14.05
CA ARG A 219 19.58 -3.13 15.50
C ARG A 219 21.00 -2.78 15.98
N ASN A 220 21.99 -2.96 15.11
CA ASN A 220 23.40 -2.67 15.39
C ASN A 220 23.79 -1.21 15.09
N TYR A 221 22.88 -0.40 14.54
CA TYR A 221 23.16 1.02 14.31
C TYR A 221 23.13 1.81 15.62
N PRO A 222 23.93 2.89 15.73
CA PRO A 222 23.73 3.88 16.79
C PRO A 222 22.29 4.37 16.77
N LYS A 223 21.69 4.59 17.95
CA LYS A 223 20.31 5.08 18.06
C LYS A 223 20.06 6.30 17.17
N ALA A 224 20.97 7.28 17.19
CA ALA A 224 20.87 8.48 16.36
C ALA A 224 20.65 8.19 14.86
N ALA A 225 21.26 7.13 14.30
CA ALA A 225 21.07 6.76 12.90
C ALA A 225 19.67 6.16 12.67
N ASN A 226 19.18 5.29 13.57
CA ASN A 226 17.82 4.76 13.47
C ASN A 226 16.76 5.86 13.63
N TYR A 227 16.94 6.79 14.58
CA TYR A 227 16.03 7.94 14.72
C TYR A 227 16.08 8.87 13.52
N GLY A 228 17.27 9.17 12.97
CA GLY A 228 17.42 10.01 11.79
C GLY A 228 16.85 9.37 10.51
N ALA A 229 16.80 8.04 10.43
CA ALA A 229 16.24 7.31 9.29
C ALA A 229 14.78 6.89 9.55
N ILE A 230 14.54 5.72 10.15
CA ILE A 230 13.17 5.23 10.38
C ILE A 230 12.37 6.13 11.32
N GLY A 231 12.99 6.79 12.30
CA GLY A 231 12.30 7.74 13.18
C GLY A 231 11.73 8.94 12.42
N THR A 232 12.48 9.50 11.47
CA THR A 232 11.99 10.56 10.57
C THR A 232 10.79 10.09 9.74
N VAL A 233 10.83 8.86 9.22
CA VAL A 233 9.69 8.28 8.47
C VAL A 233 8.47 8.12 9.38
N MET A 234 8.63 7.65 10.61
CA MET A 234 7.52 7.55 11.57
C MET A 234 6.92 8.92 11.89
N GLY A 235 7.77 9.94 12.07
CA GLY A 235 7.31 11.31 12.26
C GLY A 235 6.53 11.83 11.05
N HIS A 236 7.04 11.60 9.84
CA HIS A 236 6.37 11.96 8.58
C HIS A 236 4.96 11.35 8.49
N GLU A 237 4.84 10.03 8.70
CA GLU A 237 3.53 9.37 8.67
C GLU A 237 2.61 9.84 9.79
N LEU A 238 3.12 10.10 10.99
CA LEU A 238 2.29 10.63 12.08
C LEU A 238 1.76 12.04 11.74
N THR A 239 2.60 12.89 11.12
CA THR A 239 2.19 14.24 10.71
C THR A 239 1.19 14.25 9.56
N HIS A 240 1.14 13.22 8.71
CA HIS A 240 0.05 13.06 7.74
C HIS A 240 -1.31 13.01 8.44
N GLY A 241 -1.39 12.52 9.68
CA GLY A 241 -2.62 12.62 10.47
C GLY A 241 -3.09 14.05 10.78
N PHE A 242 -2.35 15.09 10.39
CA PHE A 242 -2.63 16.48 10.72
C PHE A 242 -2.32 17.45 9.57
N ASP A 243 -2.15 16.94 8.35
CA ASP A 243 -1.92 17.77 7.16
C ASP A 243 -3.23 18.28 6.54
N ASP A 244 -3.13 18.97 5.41
CA ASP A 244 -4.26 19.59 4.73
C ASP A 244 -5.24 18.59 4.07
N ASP A 245 -4.80 17.35 3.82
CA ASP A 245 -5.66 16.29 3.28
C ASP A 245 -6.60 15.71 4.36
N ASP A 246 -6.19 15.76 5.63
CA ASP A 246 -7.00 15.26 6.75
C ASP A 246 -8.26 16.09 7.05
N TYR A 247 -8.24 17.39 6.69
CA TYR A 247 -9.35 18.32 6.94
C TYR A 247 -10.69 17.83 6.33
N ILE A 248 -10.62 16.95 5.33
CA ILE A 248 -11.78 16.39 4.64
C ILE A 248 -12.46 15.27 5.46
N THR A 249 -11.73 14.57 6.34
CA THR A 249 -12.27 13.44 7.11
C THR A 249 -12.89 13.81 8.46
N SER A 250 -12.60 15.00 8.99
CA SER A 250 -13.19 15.47 10.27
C SER A 250 -14.60 16.07 10.13
N GLN A 251 -15.16 16.14 8.91
CA GLN A 251 -16.49 16.71 8.62
C GLN A 251 -17.56 15.68 8.23
N THR A 252 -17.27 14.37 8.31
CA THR A 252 -18.22 13.27 8.03
C THR A 252 -18.35 12.35 9.21
#